data_AF-A0A3D4W3N5-F1
#
_entry.id   AF-A0A3D4W3N5-F1
#
_cell.length_a   1.000
_cell.length_b   1.000
_cell.length_c   1.000
_cell.angle_alpha   90.00
_cell.angle_beta   90.00
_cell.angle_gamma   90.00
#
_symmetry.space_group_name_H-M   'P 1'
#
loop_
_entity.id
_entity.type
_entity.pdbx_description
1 polymer ?
#
loop_
_entity_poly.entity_id
_entity_poly.type
_entity_poly.pdbx_seq_one_letter_code
_entity_poly.pdbx_strand_id
1 'polypeptide(L)'
;MVYRIYVEKKPGFDVEAQGLKNELVSLLGIQSLSGLRLLNRYDVEGIDEALFNQCATTVFSEPPVDNTYAELPEFEGISFAVEYLPGQFDQRADSAAECIQLISQGERPLVRSARVYLLEGSLTEEQVAEIKKYVINPVEAR
;
A
#
# COMPACT_ATOMS: atom_id res chain seq x y z
N MET A 1 8.81 11.90 15.51
CA MET A 1 7.94 12.37 14.40
C MET A 1 7.68 11.18 13.51
N VAL A 2 6.47 11.05 12.98
CA VAL A 2 6.14 9.98 12.04
C VAL A 2 6.15 10.56 10.63
N TYR A 3 6.97 9.99 9.75
CA TYR A 3 6.95 10.31 8.32
C TYR A 3 6.12 9.29 7.58
N ARG A 4 5.44 9.74 6.52
CA ARG A 4 4.53 8.92 5.73
C ARG A 4 4.81 9.08 4.25
N ILE A 5 4.76 7.96 3.53
CA ILE A 5 4.84 7.93 2.07
C ILE A 5 3.88 6.89 1.53
N TYR A 6 3.24 7.23 0.41
CA TYR A 6 2.45 6.33 -0.41
C TYR A 6 3.21 6.04 -1.70
N VAL A 7 3.23 4.78 -2.12
CA VAL A 7 3.97 4.31 -3.29
C VAL A 7 3.03 3.52 -4.18
N GLU A 8 2.94 3.91 -5.44
CA GLU A 8 2.03 3.33 -6.43
C GLU A 8 2.80 2.97 -7.70
N LYS A 9 2.53 1.79 -8.27
CA LYS A 9 3.09 1.43 -9.58
C LYS A 9 2.51 2.35 -10.67
N LYS A 10 3.38 2.85 -11.53
CA LYS A 10 3.01 3.68 -12.70
C LYS A 10 2.13 2.88 -13.67
N PRO A 11 1.26 3.56 -14.44
CA PRO A 11 0.51 2.91 -15.52
C PRO A 11 1.44 2.12 -16.44
N GLY A 12 1.10 0.85 -16.69
CA GLY A 12 1.91 -0.08 -17.48
C GLY A 12 2.86 -0.95 -16.64
N PHE A 13 3.06 -0.63 -15.37
CA PHE A 13 3.76 -1.47 -14.38
C PHE A 13 2.82 -2.01 -13.30
N ASP A 14 1.57 -1.55 -13.27
CA ASP A 14 0.50 -1.86 -12.31
C ASP A 14 -0.18 -3.23 -12.57
N VAL A 15 0.61 -4.23 -12.97
CA VAL A 15 0.12 -5.57 -13.36
C VAL A 15 -0.70 -6.22 -12.25
N GLU A 16 -0.28 -6.06 -11.00
CA GLU A 16 -0.99 -6.60 -9.84
C GLU A 16 -2.37 -5.95 -9.65
N ALA A 17 -2.46 -4.62 -9.82
CA ALA A 17 -3.72 -3.90 -9.69
C ALA A 17 -4.71 -4.31 -10.81
N GLN A 18 -4.22 -4.41 -12.05
CA GLN A 18 -5.05 -4.86 -13.17
C GLN A 18 -5.46 -6.33 -13.02
N GLY A 19 -4.55 -7.20 -12.56
CA GLY A 19 -4.83 -8.60 -12.27
C GLY A 19 -5.93 -8.77 -11.24
N LEU A 20 -5.79 -8.10 -10.09
CA LEU A 20 -6.79 -8.13 -9.02
C LEU A 20 -8.13 -7.56 -9.49
N LYS A 21 -8.14 -6.44 -10.21
CA LYS A 21 -9.39 -5.90 -10.79
C LYS A 21 -10.11 -6.94 -11.62
N ASN A 22 -9.39 -7.57 -12.55
CA ASN A 22 -9.97 -8.58 -13.44
C ASN A 22 -10.49 -9.79 -12.66
N GLU A 23 -9.78 -10.19 -11.62
CA GLU A 23 -10.21 -11.26 -10.71
C GLU A 23 -11.50 -10.89 -9.96
N LEU A 24 -11.59 -9.70 -9.38
CA LEU A 24 -12.81 -9.25 -8.70
C LEU A 24 -14.01 -9.13 -9.66
N VAL A 25 -13.79 -8.67 -10.90
CA VAL A 25 -14.85 -8.59 -11.91
C VAL A 25 -15.30 -9.99 -12.36
N SER A 26 -14.37 -10.90 -12.59
CA SER A 26 -14.65 -12.22 -13.18
C SER A 26 -15.09 -13.26 -12.16
N LEU A 27 -14.44 -13.34 -11.00
CA LEU A 27 -14.74 -14.33 -9.96
C LEU A 27 -15.87 -13.88 -9.04
N LEU A 28 -15.86 -12.61 -8.60
CA LEU A 28 -16.92 -12.08 -7.72
C LEU A 28 -18.08 -11.45 -8.50
N GLY A 29 -17.96 -11.35 -9.83
CA GLY A 29 -19.03 -10.85 -10.69
C GLY A 29 -19.29 -9.34 -10.57
N ILE A 30 -18.36 -8.57 -10.02
CA ILE A 30 -18.54 -7.14 -9.71
C ILE A 30 -18.28 -6.29 -10.97
N GLN A 31 -19.22 -6.33 -11.92
CA GLN A 31 -19.11 -5.64 -13.22
C GLN A 31 -19.07 -4.10 -13.10
N SER A 32 -19.55 -3.55 -11.98
CA SER A 32 -19.50 -2.11 -11.70
C SER A 32 -18.12 -1.61 -11.30
N LEU A 33 -17.14 -2.50 -11.06
CA LEU A 33 -15.75 -2.12 -10.77
C LEU A 33 -15.02 -1.74 -12.08
N SER A 34 -14.93 -0.44 -12.32
CA SER A 34 -14.32 0.14 -13.53
C SER A 34 -12.80 0.35 -13.41
N GLY A 35 -12.27 0.52 -12.20
CA GLY A 35 -10.85 0.74 -11.96
C GLY A 35 -10.43 0.29 -10.56
N LEU A 36 -9.16 -0.06 -10.42
CA LEU A 36 -8.55 -0.42 -9.14
C LEU A 36 -7.11 0.08 -9.13
N ARG A 37 -6.75 0.86 -8.12
CA ARG A 37 -5.37 1.28 -7.86
C ARG A 37 -4.91 0.69 -6.53
N LEU A 38 -3.63 0.34 -6.46
CA LEU A 38 -2.98 -0.23 -5.27
C LEU A 38 -1.80 0.64 -4.87
N LEU A 39 -1.81 1.10 -3.62
CA LEU A 39 -0.70 1.83 -3.04
C LEU A 39 -0.16 1.09 -1.81
N ASN A 40 1.15 1.11 -1.63
CA ASN A 40 1.77 0.78 -0.36
C ASN A 40 1.93 2.06 0.45
N ARG A 41 1.49 2.06 1.70
CA ARG A 41 1.74 3.13 2.67
C ARG A 41 2.83 2.66 3.62
N TYR A 42 3.81 3.50 3.87
CA TYR A 42 4.79 3.32 4.94
C TYR A 42 4.66 4.45 5.95
N ASP A 43 4.61 4.08 7.22
CA ASP A 43 4.68 4.99 8.37
C ASP A 43 5.98 4.70 9.11
N VAL A 44 6.86 5.70 9.23
CA VAL A 44 8.24 5.52 9.73
C VAL A 44 8.54 6.47 10.87
N GLU A 45 9.09 5.93 11.95
CA GLU A 45 9.51 6.67 13.14
C GLU A 45 10.95 6.32 13.51
N GLY A 46 11.65 7.27 14.14
CA GLY A 46 13.02 7.07 14.63
C GLY A 46 14.10 7.49 13.63
N ILE A 47 13.76 8.27 12.61
CA ILE A 47 14.72 8.84 11.64
C ILE A 47 14.52 10.36 11.52
N ASP A 48 15.50 11.05 10.93
CA ASP A 48 15.35 12.45 10.54
C ASP A 48 14.76 12.59 9.13
N GLU A 49 14.40 13.82 8.77
CA GLU A 49 13.78 14.14 7.48
C GLU A 49 14.75 13.89 6.30
N ALA A 50 16.04 14.11 6.50
CA ALA A 50 17.04 13.94 5.45
C ALA A 50 17.17 12.46 5.05
N LEU A 51 17.24 11.57 6.03
CA LEU A 51 17.25 10.13 5.84
C LEU A 51 15.92 9.64 5.26
N PHE A 52 14.78 10.17 5.70
CA PHE A 52 13.48 9.82 5.13
C PHE A 52 13.41 10.15 3.63
N ASN A 53 13.84 11.35 3.24
CA ASN A 53 13.87 11.81 1.85
C ASN A 53 14.83 10.98 0.99
N GLN A 54 15.96 10.53 1.55
CA GLN A 54 16.84 9.59 0.87
C GLN A 54 16.14 8.24 0.62
N CYS A 55 15.51 7.67 1.66
CA CYS A 55 14.83 6.38 1.61
C CYS A 55 13.60 6.37 0.69
N ALA A 56 12.97 7.52 0.45
CA ALA A 56 11.87 7.69 -0.51
C ALA A 56 12.16 7.09 -1.88
N THR A 57 13.40 7.20 -2.37
CA THR A 57 13.79 6.79 -3.74
C THR A 57 14.67 5.54 -3.78
N THR A 58 15.06 5.01 -2.62
CA THR A 58 15.99 3.87 -2.53
C THR A 58 15.44 2.66 -1.77
N VAL A 59 14.51 2.89 -0.83
CA VAL A 59 13.93 1.82 0.00
C VAL A 59 12.44 1.66 -0.29
N PHE A 60 11.68 2.76 -0.25
CA PHE A 60 10.22 2.67 -0.34
C PHE A 60 9.72 2.48 -1.78
N SER A 61 10.48 2.94 -2.77
CA SER A 61 10.06 2.96 -4.17
C SER A 61 11.20 2.63 -5.14
N GLU A 62 10.82 2.23 -6.34
CA GLU A 62 11.67 2.10 -7.51
C GLU A 62 11.32 3.23 -8.51
N PRO A 63 12.03 4.37 -8.52
CA PRO A 63 11.63 5.56 -9.28
C PRO A 63 11.29 5.36 -10.76
N PRO A 64 11.92 4.43 -11.52
CA PRO A 64 11.53 4.18 -12.91
C PRO A 64 10.09 3.69 -13.06
N VAL A 65 9.56 2.96 -12.07
CA VAL A 65 8.29 2.23 -12.17
C VAL A 65 7.27 2.65 -11.12
N ASP A 66 7.65 3.43 -10.12
CA ASP A 66 6.77 3.89 -9.05
C ASP A 66 6.57 5.41 -9.06
N ASN A 67 5.37 5.82 -8.65
CA ASN A 67 5.06 7.17 -8.20
C ASN A 67 5.05 7.18 -6.67
N THR A 68 5.47 8.30 -6.08
CA THR A 68 5.43 8.50 -4.63
C THR A 68 4.62 9.74 -4.26
N TYR A 69 3.94 9.69 -3.12
CA TYR A 69 3.09 10.76 -2.63
C TYR A 69 3.27 10.94 -1.12
N ALA A 70 3.28 12.19 -0.64
CA ALA A 70 3.33 12.50 0.79
C ALA A 70 1.96 12.24 1.47
N GLU A 71 0.88 12.41 0.71
CA GLU A 71 -0.49 12.21 1.14
C GLU A 71 -1.19 11.22 0.20
N LEU A 72 -2.32 10.67 0.65
CA LEU A 72 -3.12 9.83 -0.23
C LEU A 72 -3.65 10.71 -1.39
N PRO A 73 -3.36 10.37 -2.66
CA PRO A 73 -3.80 11.19 -3.77
C PRO A 73 -5.32 11.31 -3.79
N GLU A 74 -5.81 12.50 -4.12
CA GLU A 74 -7.24 12.75 -4.29
C GLU A 74 -7.83 11.74 -5.28
N PHE A 75 -8.97 11.17 -4.90
CA PHE A 75 -9.60 10.09 -5.62
C PHE A 75 -11.10 10.12 -5.42
N GLU A 76 -11.84 10.04 -6.53
CA GLU A 76 -13.27 9.86 -6.52
C GLU A 76 -13.59 8.35 -6.54
N GLY A 77 -14.20 7.86 -5.47
CA GLY A 77 -14.54 6.45 -5.32
C GLY A 77 -14.40 5.99 -3.88
N ILE A 78 -14.16 4.68 -3.71
CA ILE A 78 -14.09 4.06 -2.39
C ILE A 78 -12.65 3.66 -2.11
N SER A 79 -12.09 4.17 -1.02
CA SER A 79 -10.77 3.80 -0.56
C SER A 79 -10.80 3.06 0.78
N PHE A 80 -9.96 2.07 0.96
CA PHE A 80 -9.69 1.46 2.27
C PHE A 80 -8.23 0.98 2.36
N ALA A 81 -7.73 0.86 3.59
CA ALA A 81 -6.41 0.32 3.85
C ALA A 81 -6.53 -1.05 4.54
N VAL A 82 -5.56 -1.93 4.27
CA VAL A 82 -5.40 -3.23 4.90
C VAL A 82 -4.02 -3.25 5.55
N GLU A 83 -4.00 -3.49 6.86
CA GLU A 83 -2.75 -3.57 7.64
C GLU A 83 -2.66 -4.90 8.39
N TYR A 84 -1.45 -5.36 8.67
CA TYR A 84 -1.24 -6.54 9.49
C TYR A 84 -1.75 -6.31 10.92
N LEU A 85 -2.33 -7.37 11.51
CA LEU A 85 -2.74 -7.35 12.90
C LEU A 85 -1.53 -7.21 13.83
N PRO A 86 -1.69 -6.56 15.00
CA PRO A 86 -0.61 -6.52 15.99
C PRO A 86 -0.10 -7.93 16.34
N GLY A 87 1.21 -8.13 16.22
CA GLY A 87 1.86 -9.43 16.47
C GLY A 87 2.01 -10.32 15.24
N GLN A 88 1.36 -9.99 14.12
CA GLN A 88 1.63 -10.63 12.83
C GLN A 88 2.92 -10.08 12.21
N PHE A 89 3.63 -10.95 11.50
CA PHE A 89 4.87 -10.56 10.84
C PHE A 89 4.56 -9.82 9.53
N ASP A 90 4.85 -8.52 9.52
CA ASP A 90 4.82 -7.69 8.32
C ASP A 90 6.22 -7.70 7.66
N GLN A 91 6.40 -8.60 6.69
CA GLN A 91 7.66 -8.72 5.95
C GLN A 91 8.06 -7.41 5.25
N ARG A 92 7.10 -6.62 4.77
CA ARG A 92 7.36 -5.38 4.04
C ARG A 92 7.89 -4.31 4.99
N ALA A 93 7.25 -4.15 6.15
CA ALA A 93 7.73 -3.24 7.19
C ALA A 93 9.09 -3.68 7.74
N ASP A 94 9.28 -4.97 8.00
CA ASP A 94 10.54 -5.53 8.50
C ASP A 94 11.71 -5.29 7.53
N SER A 95 11.50 -5.59 6.24
CA SER A 95 12.48 -5.36 5.19
C SER A 95 12.82 -3.88 5.02
N ALA A 96 11.81 -2.99 5.03
CA ALA A 96 12.06 -1.55 4.95
C ALA A 96 12.87 -1.05 6.17
N ALA A 97 12.53 -1.52 7.38
CA ALA A 97 13.27 -1.15 8.59
C ALA A 97 14.73 -1.62 8.54
N GLU A 98 14.98 -2.83 8.04
CA GLU A 98 16.33 -3.37 7.85
C GLU A 98 17.12 -2.54 6.81
N CYS A 99 16.53 -2.24 5.65
CA CYS A 99 17.18 -1.43 4.63
C CYS A 99 17.55 -0.03 5.14
N ILE A 100 16.66 0.63 5.88
CA ILE A 100 16.95 1.96 6.46
C ILE A 100 18.09 1.87 7.48
N GLN A 101 18.10 0.82 8.32
CA GLN A 101 19.17 0.60 9.29
C GLN A 101 20.53 0.44 8.61
N LEU A 102 20.59 -0.31 7.50
CA LEU A 102 21.82 -0.53 6.74
C LEU A 102 22.32 0.77 6.08
N ILE A 103 21.41 1.60 5.56
CA ILE A 103 21.75 2.89 4.94
C ILE A 103 22.26 3.88 6.00
N SER A 104 21.59 3.95 7.15
CA SER A 104 21.92 4.90 8.20
C SER A 104 23.12 4.49 9.05
N GLN A 105 23.47 3.20 9.05
CA GLN A 105 24.41 2.60 10.00
C GLN A 105 24.05 2.90 11.47
N GLY A 106 22.75 3.12 11.73
CA GLY A 106 22.23 3.58 13.01
C GLY A 106 21.32 2.57 13.68
N GLU A 107 20.45 3.08 14.54
CA GLU A 107 19.40 2.29 15.16
C GLU A 107 18.35 1.86 14.12
N ARG A 108 17.72 0.72 14.37
CA ARG A 108 16.66 0.21 13.50
C ARG A 108 15.39 1.04 13.72
N PRO A 109 14.84 1.70 12.68
CA PRO A 109 13.64 2.50 12.84
C PRO A 109 12.40 1.62 13.02
N LEU A 110 11.34 2.22 13.54
CA LEU A 110 10.03 1.60 13.56
C LEU A 110 9.34 1.89 12.23
N VAL A 111 8.95 0.82 11.52
CA VAL A 111 8.19 0.91 10.27
C VAL A 111 6.88 0.17 10.45
N ARG A 112 5.79 0.75 9.95
CA ARG A 112 4.52 0.06 9.70
C ARG A 112 4.18 0.17 8.23
N SER A 113 3.58 -0.88 7.68
CA SER A 113 3.09 -0.86 6.31
C SER A 113 1.58 -1.11 6.25
N ALA A 114 0.95 -0.58 5.23
CA ALA A 114 -0.43 -0.90 4.88
C ALA A 114 -0.59 -0.90 3.37
N ARG A 115 -1.50 -1.72 2.88
CA ARG A 115 -1.90 -1.71 1.47
C ARG A 115 -3.20 -0.93 1.32
N VAL A 116 -3.20 0.08 0.45
CA VAL A 116 -4.35 0.95 0.21
C VAL A 116 -4.97 0.60 -1.14
N TYR A 117 -6.27 0.33 -1.12
CA TYR A 117 -7.09 0.01 -2.27
C TYR A 117 -7.93 1.23 -2.61
N LEU A 118 -7.88 1.67 -3.85
CA LEU A 118 -8.73 2.72 -4.41
C LEU A 118 -9.59 2.07 -5.49
N LEU A 119 -10.88 1.94 -5.22
CA LEU A 119 -11.85 1.28 -6.09
C LEU A 119 -12.69 2.33 -6.83
N GLU A 120 -12.67 2.26 -8.16
CA GLU A 120 -13.38 3.17 -9.03
C GLU A 120 -14.60 2.46 -9.65
N GLY A 121 -15.76 3.11 -9.57
CA GLY A 121 -17.01 2.63 -10.15
C GLY A 121 -18.21 2.81 -9.22
N SER A 122 -19.40 2.52 -9.73
CA SER A 122 -20.65 2.61 -8.97
C SER A 122 -20.89 1.35 -8.12
N LEU A 123 -20.06 1.18 -7.08
CA LEU A 123 -20.10 0.02 -6.19
C LEU A 123 -21.15 0.18 -5.10
N THR A 124 -21.90 -0.89 -4.82
CA THR A 124 -22.77 -0.95 -3.64
C THR A 124 -21.97 -1.30 -2.39
N GLU A 125 -22.54 -1.04 -1.21
CA GLU A 125 -21.90 -1.39 0.06
C GLU A 125 -21.62 -2.90 0.17
N GLU A 126 -22.52 -3.74 -0.34
CA GLU A 126 -22.37 -5.20 -0.37
C GLU A 126 -21.20 -5.63 -1.26
N GLN A 127 -21.04 -5.00 -2.42
CA GLN A 127 -19.92 -5.28 -3.33
C GLN A 127 -18.59 -4.90 -2.67
N VAL A 128 -18.53 -3.76 -1.97
CA VAL A 128 -17.34 -3.34 -1.23
C VAL A 128 -17.02 -4.31 -0.09
N ALA A 129 -18.04 -4.79 0.61
CA ALA A 129 -17.87 -5.77 1.68
C ALA A 129 -17.33 -7.11 1.14
N GLU A 130 -17.83 -7.58 0.00
CA GLU A 130 -17.31 -8.77 -0.69
C GLU A 130 -15.85 -8.58 -1.14
N ILE A 131 -15.49 -7.43 -1.72
CA ILE A 131 -14.10 -7.13 -2.08
C ILE A 131 -13.20 -7.14 -0.85
N LYS A 132 -13.61 -6.49 0.25
CA LYS A 132 -12.85 -6.47 1.50
C LYS A 132 -12.64 -7.89 2.04
N LYS A 133 -13.69 -8.70 2.08
CA LYS A 133 -13.62 -10.10 2.52
C LYS A 133 -12.69 -10.94 1.63
N TYR A 134 -12.62 -10.62 0.35
CA TYR A 134 -11.75 -11.31 -0.59
C TYR A 134 -10.27 -10.94 -0.40
N VAL A 135 -9.94 -9.66 -0.19
CA VAL A 135 -8.54 -9.19 -0.11
C VAL A 135 -7.97 -9.17 1.32
N ILE A 136 -8.79 -9.26 2.35
CA ILE A 136 -8.37 -9.24 3.75
C ILE A 136 -8.36 -10.68 4.28
N ASN A 137 -7.18 -11.19 4.61
CA ASN A 137 -7.07 -12.41 5.41
C ASN A 137 -7.28 -12.06 6.90
N PRO A 138 -8.41 -12.45 7.52
CA PRO A 138 -8.74 -12.03 8.89
C PRO A 138 -7.83 -12.62 9.96
N VAL A 139 -7.02 -13.63 9.62
CA VAL A 139 -6.02 -14.20 10.55
C VAL A 139 -4.76 -13.33 10.61
N GLU A 140 -4.44 -12.65 9.50
CA GLU A 140 -3.18 -11.92 9.32
C GLU A 140 -3.37 -10.41 9.34
N ALA A 141 -4.50 -9.91 8.85
CA ALA A 141 -4.72 -8.50 8.53
C ALA A 141 -6.14 -8.04 8.86
N ARG A 142 -6.31 -6.71 8.91
CA ARG A 142 -7.60 -6.02 9.11
C ARG A 142 -7.74 -4.80 8.20
#